data_AF-A0A8X6QUF7-F1
#
_entry.id   AF-A0A8X6QUF7-F1
#
_cell.length_a   1.000
_cell.length_b   1.000
_cell.length_c   1.000
_cell.angle_alpha   90.00
_cell.angle_beta   90.00
_cell.angle_gamma   90.00
#
_symmetry.space_group_name_H-M   'P 1'
#
loop_
_entity.id
_entity.type
_entity.pdbx_description
1 polymer ?
#
loop_
_entity_poly.entity_id
_entity_poly.type
_entity_poly.pdbx_seq_one_letter_code
_entity_poly.pdbx_strand_id
1 'polypeptide(L)'
;MEIVSIFRSVKIMALFVVFVSFVVAITLADSSADVTLNDLKEMGTHCELQDSCERRHFKGRDDLSFYTCDCTSICAEYNTCCVDSEYRNAYRIPTREPDDECLPVYGTPDFSVYMIDKCKNNYIPSELLCESSAEGSNDPFLMIPVTSSVTGKVYKNYFCALCNENINEHQVAFWNLYLRGKTERILSQSVPDLMYDPDLESWVVLEEDGSCSNVSIALQPLDYVKVRKCKPTITTCAREWEDASVKEKCEGNYMARIGFFDDDYVRYYKNPHCALCNFENLFEYICDEYFETTKEHVFDNTLFVKLFILTDRRNKCESDQVYDRFSKKCRCNSRMSYLQNGKCISRT
;
A
#
# COMPACT_ATOMS: atom_id res chain seq x y z
N MET A 1 1.09 8.13 76.28
CA MET A 1 0.28 7.55 75.19
C MET A 1 0.08 8.51 74.02
N GLU A 2 0.35 9.82 74.17
CA GLU A 2 0.10 10.83 73.13
C GLU A 2 1.19 10.94 72.04
N ILE A 3 2.45 10.61 72.34
CA ILE A 3 3.57 10.76 71.39
C ILE A 3 3.43 9.80 70.18
N VAL A 4 2.81 8.63 70.37
CA VAL A 4 2.60 7.63 69.31
C VAL A 4 1.56 8.10 68.28
N SER A 5 0.61 8.94 68.69
CA SER A 5 -0.44 9.49 67.81
C SER A 5 0.10 10.52 66.82
N ILE A 6 1.05 11.36 67.27
CA ILE A 6 1.66 12.40 66.45
C ILE A 6 2.52 11.77 65.34
N PHE A 7 3.32 10.74 65.67
CA PHE A 7 4.14 10.04 64.68
C PHE A 7 3.33 9.31 63.59
N ARG A 8 2.13 8.80 63.93
CA ARG A 8 1.22 8.22 62.93
C ARG A 8 0.68 9.27 61.97
N SER A 9 0.33 10.44 62.49
CA SER A 9 -0.25 11.53 61.70
C SER A 9 0.76 12.13 60.71
N VAL A 10 2.03 12.27 61.12
CA VAL A 10 3.11 12.77 60.24
C VAL A 10 3.43 11.78 59.11
N LYS A 11 3.44 10.47 59.39
CA LYS A 11 3.65 9.45 58.35
C LYS A 11 2.53 9.41 57.31
N ILE A 12 1.28 9.61 57.74
CA ILE A 12 0.12 9.66 56.83
C ILE A 12 0.17 10.90 55.94
N MET A 13 0.53 12.08 56.47
CA MET A 13 0.72 13.28 55.64
C MET A 13 1.85 13.10 54.62
N ALA A 14 3.00 12.55 55.02
CA ALA A 14 4.12 12.33 54.11
C ALA A 14 3.75 11.38 52.96
N LEU A 15 3.03 10.29 53.26
CA LEU A 15 2.50 9.37 52.26
C LEU A 15 1.49 10.04 51.31
N PHE A 16 0.64 10.93 51.83
CA PHE A 16 -0.33 11.65 51.02
C PHE A 16 0.34 12.65 50.07
N VAL A 17 1.39 13.35 50.52
CA VAL A 17 2.18 14.26 49.68
C VAL A 17 2.91 13.50 48.59
N VAL A 18 3.54 12.37 48.91
CA VAL A 18 4.21 11.53 47.89
C VAL A 18 3.20 10.98 46.88
N PHE A 19 2.03 10.53 47.33
CA PHE A 19 0.97 10.02 46.45
C PHE A 19 0.41 11.12 45.54
N VAL A 20 0.15 12.32 46.07
CA VAL A 20 -0.32 13.47 45.26
C VAL A 20 0.75 13.89 44.26
N SER A 21 2.02 13.98 44.65
CA SER A 21 3.12 14.27 43.71
C SER A 21 3.27 13.21 42.62
N PHE A 22 3.04 11.94 42.95
CA PHE A 22 3.09 10.84 41.98
C PHE A 22 1.89 10.88 41.02
N VAL A 23 0.69 11.19 41.50
CA VAL A 23 -0.51 11.35 40.67
C VAL A 23 -0.42 12.61 39.79
N VAL A 24 0.16 13.70 40.30
CA VAL A 24 0.44 14.92 39.50
C VAL A 24 1.51 14.64 38.43
N ALA A 25 2.55 13.88 38.76
CA ALA A 25 3.55 13.47 37.77
C ALA A 25 2.98 12.51 36.70
N ILE A 26 2.04 11.64 37.04
CA ILE A 26 1.34 10.76 36.09
C ILE A 26 0.33 11.53 35.23
N THR A 27 -0.26 12.62 35.75
CA THR A 27 -1.20 13.46 34.98
C THR A 27 -0.50 14.55 34.15
N LEU A 28 0.75 14.89 34.46
CA LEU A 28 1.65 15.72 33.65
C LEU A 28 2.61 14.91 32.78
N ALA A 29 2.55 13.58 32.82
CA ALA A 29 3.13 12.74 31.78
C ALA A 29 2.25 12.95 30.54
N ASP A 30 2.60 14.02 29.83
CA ASP A 30 2.03 14.54 28.60
C ASP A 30 1.42 13.43 27.76
N SER A 31 0.13 13.58 27.44
CA SER A 31 -0.31 13.19 26.10
C SER A 31 0.69 13.82 25.15
N SER A 32 1.42 13.01 24.38
CA SER A 32 2.32 13.53 23.35
C SER A 32 1.59 14.65 22.61
N ALA A 33 2.13 15.87 22.68
CA ALA A 33 1.46 17.01 22.08
C ALA A 33 1.26 16.68 20.59
N ASP A 34 0.01 16.70 20.14
CA ASP A 34 -0.36 16.42 18.75
C ASP A 34 0.46 17.34 17.83
N VAL A 35 1.02 16.78 16.75
CA VAL A 35 1.97 17.50 15.90
C VAL A 35 1.29 18.72 15.28
N THR A 36 1.95 19.87 15.31
CA THR A 36 1.46 21.11 14.71
C THR A 36 2.30 21.53 13.51
N LEU A 37 1.78 22.44 12.69
CA LEU A 37 2.54 23.00 11.57
C LEU A 37 3.73 23.81 12.07
N ASN A 38 3.63 24.37 13.29
CA ASN A 38 4.73 25.11 13.89
C ASN A 38 5.88 24.17 14.26
N ASP A 39 5.59 22.95 14.72
CA ASP A 39 6.59 21.93 15.01
C ASP A 39 7.43 21.60 13.76
N LEU A 40 6.78 21.45 12.59
CA LEU A 40 7.48 21.19 11.33
C LEU A 40 8.39 22.36 10.92
N LYS A 41 7.94 23.60 11.16
CA LYS A 41 8.74 24.82 10.90
C LYS A 41 9.93 24.91 11.83
N GLU A 42 9.75 24.60 13.11
CA GLU A 42 10.84 24.56 14.10
C GLU A 42 11.87 23.48 13.78
N MET A 43 11.43 22.34 13.23
CA MET A 43 12.33 21.30 12.70
C MET A 43 13.02 21.68 11.38
N GLY A 44 12.62 22.77 10.73
CA GLY A 44 13.16 23.18 9.44
C GLY A 44 12.77 22.27 8.27
N THR A 45 11.73 21.44 8.40
CA THR A 45 11.34 20.38 7.45
C THR A 45 9.99 20.67 6.76
N HIS A 46 9.61 21.94 6.68
CA HIS A 46 8.33 22.34 6.13
C HIS A 46 8.38 22.44 4.60
N CYS A 47 7.59 21.61 3.92
CA CYS A 47 7.36 21.74 2.48
C CYS A 47 6.22 22.74 2.24
N GLU A 48 6.60 24.00 2.01
CA GLU A 48 5.65 25.08 1.77
C GLU A 48 4.63 24.68 0.69
N LEU A 49 3.33 24.89 0.97
CA LEU A 49 2.17 24.58 0.12
C LEU A 49 1.76 23.11 0.03
N GLN A 50 2.57 22.15 0.48
CA GLN A 50 2.25 20.73 0.32
C GLN A 50 1.68 20.11 1.60
N ASP A 51 2.11 20.57 2.79
CA ASP A 51 1.76 19.94 4.07
C ASP A 51 0.57 20.60 4.81
N SER A 52 -0.24 21.43 4.13
CA SER A 52 -1.29 22.23 4.76
C SER A 52 -2.57 22.37 3.92
N CYS A 53 -3.72 22.31 4.59
CA CYS A 53 -5.05 22.50 4.03
C CYS A 53 -5.49 23.96 3.91
N GLU A 54 -4.79 24.91 4.57
CA GLU A 54 -5.15 26.34 4.54
C GLU A 54 -5.10 26.94 3.13
N ARG A 55 -4.19 26.45 2.29
CA ARG A 55 -4.09 26.86 0.88
C ARG A 55 -4.68 25.77 0.01
N ARG A 56 -6.03 25.74 -0.04
CA ARG A 56 -6.83 24.83 -0.88
C ARG A 56 -6.09 24.47 -2.16
N HIS A 57 -5.75 23.18 -2.29
CA HIS A 57 -5.27 22.55 -3.50
C HIS A 57 -5.90 23.22 -4.73
N PHE A 58 -5.07 23.97 -5.46
CA PHE A 58 -5.50 24.82 -6.56
C PHE A 58 -6.34 23.97 -7.52
N LYS A 59 -7.66 24.23 -7.60
CA LYS A 59 -8.63 23.63 -8.53
C LYS A 59 -9.28 22.28 -8.14
N GLY A 60 -9.48 21.98 -6.86
CA GLY A 60 -10.43 20.93 -6.44
C GLY A 60 -10.10 19.53 -6.95
N ARG A 61 -8.79 19.24 -7.09
CA ARG A 61 -8.28 17.91 -7.38
C ARG A 61 -7.38 17.49 -6.23
N ASP A 62 -7.94 16.87 -5.19
CA ASP A 62 -7.15 16.25 -4.12
C ASP A 62 -6.65 14.89 -4.61
N ASP A 63 -5.69 14.94 -5.54
CA ASP A 63 -5.03 13.76 -6.06
C ASP A 63 -3.64 13.68 -5.44
N LEU A 64 -3.39 12.64 -4.62
CA LEU A 64 -2.11 12.33 -3.98
C LEU A 64 -0.94 12.19 -4.98
N SER A 65 -1.24 12.15 -6.28
CA SER A 65 -0.25 12.29 -7.35
C SER A 65 0.45 13.66 -7.34
N PHE A 66 -0.21 14.71 -6.83
CA PHE A 66 0.27 16.10 -6.86
C PHE A 66 0.56 16.70 -5.49
N TYR A 67 0.21 16.01 -4.40
CA TYR A 67 0.32 16.54 -3.03
C TYR A 67 0.97 15.55 -2.07
N THR A 68 1.51 16.07 -0.97
CA THR A 68 2.14 15.25 0.09
C THR A 68 1.12 14.71 1.08
N CYS A 69 -0.09 15.28 1.15
CA CYS A 69 -1.16 14.89 2.07
C CYS A 69 -2.57 15.17 1.49
N ASP A 70 -3.62 14.72 2.17
CA ASP A 70 -5.04 14.84 1.79
C ASP A 70 -5.83 15.63 2.86
N CYS A 71 -6.70 16.53 2.39
CA CYS A 71 -7.51 17.43 3.22
C CYS A 71 -9.00 17.03 3.27
N THR A 72 -9.39 15.94 2.62
CA THR A 72 -10.75 15.42 2.61
C THR A 72 -10.98 14.42 3.74
N SER A 73 -12.25 14.07 3.98
CA SER A 73 -12.62 13.09 5.01
C SER A 73 -12.01 11.71 4.83
N ILE A 74 -11.61 11.35 3.61
CA ILE A 74 -11.04 10.05 3.30
C ILE A 74 -9.55 9.96 3.69
N CYS A 75 -8.89 11.09 3.97
CA CYS A 75 -7.49 11.09 4.41
C CYS A 75 -7.26 10.24 5.67
N ALA A 76 -8.26 10.21 6.55
CA ALA A 76 -8.17 9.51 7.83
C ALA A 76 -8.27 7.99 7.67
N GLU A 77 -8.93 7.50 6.62
CA GLU A 77 -8.97 6.08 6.27
C GLU A 77 -7.59 5.59 5.82
N TYR A 78 -6.88 6.41 5.04
CA TYR A 78 -5.59 6.04 4.42
C TYR A 78 -4.36 6.53 5.21
N ASN A 79 -4.56 7.17 6.36
CA ASN A 79 -3.50 7.83 7.14
C ASN A 79 -2.65 8.82 6.30
N THR A 80 -3.34 9.62 5.48
CA THR A 80 -2.74 10.61 4.56
C THR A 80 -3.08 12.04 4.92
N CYS A 81 -3.70 12.28 6.08
CA CYS A 81 -4.15 13.62 6.45
C CYS A 81 -3.00 14.61 6.60
N CYS A 82 -3.19 15.83 6.10
CA CYS A 82 -2.29 16.94 6.41
C CYS A 82 -2.31 17.23 7.92
N VAL A 83 -1.26 17.89 8.41
CA VAL A 83 -1.12 18.26 9.83
C VAL A 83 -2.30 19.09 10.33
N ASP A 84 -2.81 19.99 9.52
CA ASP A 84 -3.90 20.92 9.86
C ASP A 84 -5.27 20.46 9.37
N SER A 85 -5.40 19.21 8.90
CA SER A 85 -6.68 18.66 8.44
C SER A 85 -7.65 18.47 9.60
N GLU A 86 -8.88 18.95 9.45
CA GLU A 86 -9.96 18.74 10.42
C GLU A 86 -10.32 17.25 10.58
N TYR A 87 -10.06 16.45 9.55
CA TYR A 87 -10.34 15.01 9.53
C TYR A 87 -9.26 14.17 10.18
N ARG A 88 -8.09 14.76 10.49
CA ARG A 88 -6.93 14.07 11.09
C ARG A 88 -7.28 13.22 12.31
N ASN A 89 -8.15 13.78 13.15
CA ASN A 89 -8.57 13.19 14.41
C ASN A 89 -9.97 12.55 14.35
N ALA A 90 -10.59 12.45 13.17
CA ALA A 90 -11.94 11.90 13.03
C ALA A 90 -12.03 10.41 13.41
N TYR A 91 -10.91 9.68 13.29
CA TYR A 91 -10.80 8.26 13.64
C TYR A 91 -9.70 8.06 14.71
N ARG A 92 -9.92 8.57 15.92
CA ARG A 92 -9.04 8.32 17.10
C ARG A 92 -9.09 6.88 17.63
N ILE A 93 -9.82 5.98 16.98
CA ILE A 93 -9.89 4.58 17.34
C ILE A 93 -9.24 3.78 16.20
N PRO A 94 -8.03 3.21 16.40
CA PRO A 94 -7.46 2.24 15.46
C PRO A 94 -8.26 0.94 15.61
N THR A 95 -9.45 0.89 15.02
CA THR A 95 -10.24 -0.36 14.97
C THR A 95 -9.89 -1.21 13.76
N ARG A 96 -8.99 -0.74 12.91
CA ARG A 96 -8.44 -1.52 11.81
C ARG A 96 -7.06 -0.97 11.49
N GLU A 97 -6.05 -1.84 11.51
CA GLU A 97 -4.95 -1.65 10.57
C GLU A 97 -5.60 -1.47 9.19
N PRO A 98 -5.26 -0.42 8.43
CA PRO A 98 -5.64 -0.38 7.03
C PRO A 98 -5.06 -1.65 6.41
N ASP A 99 -5.92 -2.61 6.04
CA ASP A 99 -5.48 -3.83 5.37
C ASP A 99 -4.88 -3.52 3.99
N ASP A 100 -4.99 -2.26 3.56
CA ASP A 100 -4.50 -1.69 2.33
C ASP A 100 -3.16 -0.98 2.52
N GLU A 101 -2.14 -1.57 1.90
CA GLU A 101 -0.80 -1.01 1.81
C GLU A 101 -0.62 -0.21 0.51
N CYS A 102 0.19 0.84 0.53
CA CYS A 102 0.55 1.56 -0.69
C CYS A 102 1.61 0.77 -1.48
N LEU A 103 1.18 0.04 -2.50
CA LEU A 103 2.03 -0.90 -3.22
C LEU A 103 2.25 -0.50 -4.68
N PRO A 104 3.46 -0.71 -5.23
CA PRO A 104 3.72 -0.51 -6.65
C PRO A 104 2.91 -1.51 -7.49
N VAL A 105 2.37 -1.01 -8.60
CA VAL A 105 1.70 -1.84 -9.59
C VAL A 105 2.75 -2.52 -10.43
N TYR A 106 2.61 -3.84 -10.58
CA TYR A 106 3.58 -4.66 -11.30
C TYR A 106 3.90 -4.10 -12.70
N GLY A 107 5.21 -4.01 -13.00
CA GLY A 107 5.71 -3.60 -14.30
C GLY A 107 5.29 -2.20 -14.76
N THR A 108 4.83 -1.36 -13.82
CA THR A 108 4.36 0.00 -14.11
C THR A 108 5.11 0.99 -13.21
N PRO A 109 6.30 1.44 -13.64
CA PRO A 109 7.10 2.39 -12.87
C PRO A 109 6.30 3.64 -12.50
N ASP A 110 6.57 4.19 -11.33
CA ASP A 110 5.94 5.41 -10.80
C ASP A 110 4.41 5.32 -10.61
N PHE A 111 3.84 4.12 -10.65
CA PHE A 111 2.42 3.88 -10.42
C PHE A 111 2.19 2.95 -9.24
N SER A 112 1.82 3.54 -8.11
CA SER A 112 1.42 2.81 -6.90
C SER A 112 -0.02 3.15 -6.51
N VAL A 113 -0.72 2.19 -5.92
CA VAL A 113 -2.07 2.38 -5.40
C VAL A 113 -2.21 1.66 -4.06
N TYR A 114 -3.21 2.05 -3.26
CA TYR A 114 -3.56 1.30 -2.06
C TYR A 114 -4.17 -0.04 -2.44
N MET A 115 -3.55 -1.15 -2.02
CA MET A 115 -3.98 -2.51 -2.30
C MET A 115 -3.97 -3.37 -1.05
N ILE A 116 -4.92 -4.30 -0.98
CA ILE A 116 -4.89 -5.39 -0.01
C ILE A 116 -4.08 -6.55 -0.62
N ASP A 117 -2.97 -6.92 0.01
CA ASP A 117 -2.03 -7.94 -0.45
C ASP A 117 -1.91 -9.15 0.48
N LYS A 118 -2.64 -9.14 1.61
CA LYS A 118 -2.69 -10.21 2.63
C LYS A 118 -4.12 -10.60 2.96
N CYS A 119 -4.31 -11.77 3.53
CA CYS A 119 -5.63 -12.27 3.93
C CYS A 119 -5.93 -11.97 5.41
N LYS A 120 -7.10 -11.38 5.71
CA LYS A 120 -7.58 -11.16 7.09
C LYS A 120 -7.80 -12.43 7.90
N ASN A 121 -8.21 -13.47 7.20
CA ASN A 121 -8.57 -14.75 7.77
C ASN A 121 -7.60 -15.76 7.16
N ASN A 122 -6.96 -16.59 7.99
CA ASN A 122 -5.97 -17.61 7.59
C ASN A 122 -6.62 -18.74 6.76
N TYR A 123 -7.27 -18.41 5.64
CA TYR A 123 -7.85 -19.33 4.67
C TYR A 123 -6.73 -19.88 3.80
N ILE A 124 -6.11 -20.93 4.33
CA ILE A 124 -4.82 -21.51 3.89
C ILE A 124 -4.62 -21.59 2.35
N PRO A 125 -5.57 -22.07 1.51
CA PRO A 125 -5.28 -22.17 0.07
C PRO A 125 -5.34 -20.83 -0.67
N SER A 126 -6.23 -19.92 -0.27
CA SER A 126 -6.33 -18.58 -0.87
C SER A 126 -5.19 -17.68 -0.41
N GLU A 127 -4.82 -17.81 0.87
CA GLU A 127 -3.73 -17.08 1.51
C GLU A 127 -2.40 -17.33 0.81
N LEU A 128 -2.08 -18.60 0.54
CA LEU A 128 -0.87 -18.95 -0.19
C LEU A 128 -0.82 -18.27 -1.57
N LEU A 129 -1.91 -18.28 -2.34
CA LEU A 129 -1.93 -17.66 -3.68
C LEU A 129 -2.00 -16.13 -3.64
N CYS A 130 -2.64 -15.55 -2.63
CA CYS A 130 -2.66 -14.10 -2.43
C CYS A 130 -1.25 -13.56 -2.17
N GLU A 131 -0.53 -14.21 -1.26
CA GLU A 131 0.77 -13.74 -0.77
C GLU A 131 1.93 -14.18 -1.67
N SER A 132 1.73 -15.19 -2.52
CA SER A 132 2.71 -15.64 -3.52
C SER A 132 3.14 -14.53 -4.49
N SER A 133 4.37 -14.63 -5.00
CA SER A 133 4.84 -13.85 -6.14
C SER A 133 4.56 -14.57 -7.46
N ALA A 134 4.34 -13.79 -8.52
CA ALA A 134 4.11 -14.32 -9.85
C ALA A 134 5.39 -14.98 -10.41
N GLU A 135 6.55 -14.40 -10.14
CA GLU A 135 7.88 -14.90 -10.51
C GLU A 135 8.19 -16.21 -9.79
N GLY A 136 8.06 -16.21 -8.46
CA GLY A 136 8.40 -17.37 -7.63
C GLY A 136 7.50 -18.57 -7.89
N SER A 137 6.26 -18.32 -8.33
CA SER A 137 5.30 -19.37 -8.69
C SER A 137 5.28 -19.67 -10.19
N ASN A 138 6.04 -18.92 -11.00
CA ASN A 138 5.94 -18.91 -12.46
C ASN A 138 4.47 -18.83 -12.94
N ASP A 139 3.71 -17.92 -12.32
CA ASP A 139 2.27 -17.79 -12.50
C ASP A 139 1.88 -16.32 -12.75
N PRO A 140 1.75 -15.90 -14.02
CA PRO A 140 1.44 -14.52 -14.39
C PRO A 140 0.04 -14.08 -13.92
N PHE A 141 -0.86 -15.01 -13.54
CA PHE A 141 -2.17 -14.64 -13.04
C PHE A 141 -2.09 -13.99 -11.64
N LEU A 142 -1.02 -14.27 -10.87
CA LEU A 142 -0.86 -13.79 -9.50
C LEU A 142 -0.38 -12.33 -9.39
N MET A 143 0.13 -11.75 -10.48
CA MET A 143 0.55 -10.33 -10.51
C MET A 143 -0.59 -9.37 -10.87
N ILE A 144 -1.78 -9.87 -11.24
CA ILE A 144 -2.84 -9.06 -11.85
C ILE A 144 -3.79 -8.53 -10.77
N PRO A 145 -3.80 -7.21 -10.48
CA PRO A 145 -4.72 -6.66 -9.53
C PRO A 145 -6.16 -6.80 -9.97
N VAL A 146 -7.03 -6.88 -8.98
CA VAL A 146 -8.48 -6.81 -9.19
C VAL A 146 -9.08 -5.72 -8.33
N THR A 147 -10.13 -5.08 -8.84
CA THR A 147 -10.92 -4.12 -8.06
C THR A 147 -12.31 -4.66 -7.78
N SER A 148 -12.72 -4.67 -6.52
CA SER A 148 -14.08 -5.05 -6.14
C SER A 148 -15.04 -4.00 -6.67
N SER A 149 -15.99 -4.43 -7.51
CA SER A 149 -17.07 -3.57 -8.00
C SER A 149 -18.09 -3.20 -6.91
N VAL A 150 -18.05 -3.91 -5.77
CA VAL A 150 -18.94 -3.70 -4.63
C VAL A 150 -18.38 -2.64 -3.69
N THR A 151 -17.09 -2.76 -3.34
CA THR A 151 -16.46 -1.90 -2.32
C THR A 151 -15.54 -0.83 -2.91
N GLY A 152 -15.14 -0.96 -4.18
CA GLY A 152 -14.11 -0.11 -4.80
C GLY A 152 -12.68 -0.44 -4.37
N LYS A 153 -12.48 -1.43 -3.48
CA LYS A 153 -11.14 -1.80 -2.98
C LYS A 153 -10.33 -2.53 -4.03
N VAL A 154 -9.03 -2.23 -4.07
CA VAL A 154 -8.06 -2.91 -4.93
C VAL A 154 -7.38 -4.02 -4.14
N TYR A 155 -7.20 -5.16 -4.79
CA TYR A 155 -6.53 -6.34 -4.25
C TYR A 155 -5.35 -6.68 -5.15
N LYS A 156 -4.21 -7.08 -4.55
CA LYS A 156 -3.00 -7.48 -5.27
C LYS A 156 -3.29 -8.49 -6.37
N ASN A 157 -4.17 -9.45 -6.09
CA ASN A 157 -4.71 -10.37 -7.08
C ASN A 157 -6.10 -10.89 -6.70
N TYR A 158 -6.70 -11.69 -7.59
CA TYR A 158 -8.02 -12.30 -7.37
C TYR A 158 -8.13 -13.11 -6.08
N PHE A 159 -7.07 -13.81 -5.67
CA PHE A 159 -7.08 -14.64 -4.47
C PHE A 159 -7.10 -13.81 -3.18
N CYS A 160 -6.42 -12.66 -3.17
CA CYS A 160 -6.54 -11.68 -2.10
C CYS A 160 -7.97 -11.15 -1.97
N ALA A 161 -8.65 -10.93 -3.08
CA ALA A 161 -10.03 -10.49 -3.08
C ALA A 161 -10.98 -11.57 -2.51
N LEU A 162 -10.78 -12.83 -2.89
CA LEU A 162 -11.56 -13.97 -2.39
C LEU A 162 -11.41 -14.22 -0.87
N CYS A 163 -10.21 -14.10 -0.32
CA CYS A 163 -10.00 -14.36 1.11
C CYS A 163 -10.49 -13.22 2.00
N ASN A 164 -10.58 -11.99 1.46
CA ASN A 164 -10.97 -10.79 2.22
C ASN A 164 -12.45 -10.40 2.04
N GLU A 165 -13.07 -10.72 0.91
CA GLU A 165 -14.46 -10.37 0.61
C GLU A 165 -15.27 -11.59 0.13
N ASN A 166 -16.58 -11.57 0.36
CA ASN A 166 -17.49 -12.56 -0.19
C ASN A 166 -17.89 -12.13 -1.61
N ILE A 167 -17.00 -12.39 -2.57
CA ILE A 167 -17.14 -11.98 -3.97
C ILE A 167 -16.97 -13.16 -4.92
N ASN A 168 -17.51 -13.03 -6.12
CA ASN A 168 -17.31 -13.94 -7.25
C ASN A 168 -16.67 -13.22 -8.45
N GLU A 169 -16.40 -13.97 -9.52
CA GLU A 169 -15.75 -13.45 -10.74
C GLU A 169 -16.50 -12.29 -11.43
N HIS A 170 -17.81 -12.15 -11.22
CA HIS A 170 -18.61 -11.06 -11.80
C HIS A 170 -18.57 -9.78 -10.97
N GLN A 171 -18.11 -9.87 -9.72
CA GLN A 171 -18.02 -8.75 -8.79
C GLN A 171 -16.61 -8.15 -8.72
N VAL A 172 -15.67 -8.67 -9.51
CA VAL A 172 -14.30 -8.16 -9.63
C VAL A 172 -14.03 -7.64 -11.03
N ALA A 173 -13.30 -6.54 -11.10
CA ALA A 173 -12.75 -5.98 -12.32
C ALA A 173 -11.26 -6.32 -12.39
N PHE A 174 -10.88 -7.20 -13.32
CA PHE A 174 -9.47 -7.46 -13.61
C PHE A 174 -8.84 -6.26 -14.31
N TRP A 175 -7.64 -5.91 -13.90
CA TRP A 175 -6.86 -4.87 -14.57
C TRP A 175 -6.42 -5.33 -15.95
N ASN A 176 -6.26 -4.37 -16.85
CA ASN A 176 -5.74 -4.57 -18.19
C ASN A 176 -4.26 -4.92 -18.12
N LEU A 177 -3.86 -5.88 -18.95
CA LEU A 177 -2.45 -6.28 -19.09
C LEU A 177 -1.91 -5.86 -20.45
N TYR A 178 -0.80 -5.15 -20.43
CA TYR A 178 -0.04 -4.76 -21.60
C TYR A 178 1.22 -5.61 -21.69
N LEU A 179 1.37 -6.33 -22.80
CA LEU A 179 2.65 -6.97 -23.15
C LEU A 179 3.39 -6.09 -24.14
N ARG A 180 4.67 -5.85 -23.87
CA ARG A 180 5.60 -5.14 -24.75
C ARG A 180 6.77 -6.05 -25.04
N GLY A 181 7.25 -6.01 -26.28
CA GLY A 181 8.38 -6.85 -26.67
C GLY A 181 8.85 -6.55 -28.09
N LYS A 182 9.80 -7.38 -28.54
CA LYS A 182 10.46 -7.25 -29.84
C LYS A 182 10.01 -8.28 -30.88
N THR A 183 9.13 -9.21 -30.51
CA THR A 183 8.68 -10.29 -31.39
C THR A 183 7.37 -9.95 -32.12
N GLU A 184 7.32 -10.15 -33.44
CA GLU A 184 6.11 -9.94 -34.26
C GLU A 184 4.99 -10.95 -33.94
N ARG A 185 5.25 -12.01 -33.16
CA ARG A 185 4.28 -13.10 -32.95
C ARG A 185 3.23 -12.85 -31.87
N ILE A 186 3.33 -11.75 -31.10
CA ILE A 186 2.23 -11.32 -30.20
C ILE A 186 1.04 -10.74 -30.98
N LEU A 187 1.03 -10.80 -32.32
CA LEU A 187 -0.14 -10.46 -33.14
C LEU A 187 -1.37 -11.36 -32.90
N SER A 188 -1.24 -12.57 -32.34
CA SER A 188 -2.38 -13.42 -31.98
C SER A 188 -3.33 -12.77 -30.98
N GLN A 189 -4.66 -12.80 -31.20
CA GLN A 189 -5.64 -12.24 -30.26
C GLN A 189 -5.65 -12.91 -28.87
N SER A 190 -5.09 -14.13 -28.75
CA SER A 190 -4.99 -14.85 -27.47
C SER A 190 -3.78 -14.42 -26.65
N VAL A 191 -3.91 -14.49 -25.32
CA VAL A 191 -2.78 -14.32 -24.40
C VAL A 191 -1.73 -15.40 -24.70
N PRO A 192 -0.43 -15.05 -24.85
CA PRO A 192 0.63 -16.02 -25.09
C PRO A 192 0.94 -16.84 -23.82
N ASP A 193 1.61 -17.98 -24.01
CA ASP A 193 2.11 -18.77 -22.89
C ASP A 193 3.35 -18.06 -22.33
N LEU A 194 3.21 -17.48 -21.14
CA LEU A 194 4.27 -16.74 -20.44
C LEU A 194 4.99 -17.65 -19.45
N MET A 195 6.31 -17.49 -19.37
CA MET A 195 7.16 -18.15 -18.40
C MET A 195 8.14 -17.14 -17.80
N TYR A 196 8.35 -17.19 -16.50
CA TYR A 196 9.39 -16.42 -15.85
C TYR A 196 10.74 -17.15 -15.98
N ASP A 197 11.72 -16.45 -16.52
CA ASP A 197 13.10 -16.92 -16.61
C ASP A 197 13.90 -16.30 -15.44
N PRO A 198 14.35 -17.11 -14.47
CA PRO A 198 15.07 -16.60 -13.30
C PRO A 198 16.51 -16.17 -13.64
N ASP A 199 17.11 -16.69 -14.71
CA ASP A 199 18.47 -16.31 -15.12
C ASP A 199 18.46 -14.93 -15.80
N LEU A 200 17.37 -14.60 -16.49
CA LEU A 200 17.15 -13.30 -17.13
C LEU A 200 16.40 -12.29 -16.25
N GLU A 201 15.88 -12.74 -15.10
CA GLU A 201 14.97 -11.98 -14.23
C GLU A 201 13.82 -11.33 -15.01
N SER A 202 13.24 -12.07 -15.97
CA SER A 202 12.28 -11.51 -16.92
C SER A 202 11.24 -12.53 -17.37
N TRP A 203 10.08 -12.03 -17.80
CA TRP A 203 9.08 -12.86 -18.45
C TRP A 203 9.47 -13.09 -19.92
N VAL A 204 9.32 -14.33 -20.36
CA VAL A 204 9.58 -14.76 -21.73
C VAL A 204 8.33 -15.38 -22.34
N VAL A 205 8.20 -15.24 -23.65
CA VAL A 205 7.23 -15.97 -24.47
C VAL A 205 7.98 -17.07 -25.21
N LEU A 206 7.49 -18.30 -25.12
CA LEU A 206 8.00 -19.43 -25.89
C LEU A 206 7.55 -19.31 -27.36
N GLU A 207 8.50 -19.37 -28.27
CA GLU A 207 8.27 -19.34 -29.71
C GLU A 207 8.10 -20.75 -30.29
N GLU A 208 7.46 -20.87 -31.46
CA GLU A 208 7.19 -22.18 -32.09
C GLU A 208 8.47 -22.94 -32.47
N ASP A 209 9.58 -22.24 -32.70
CA ASP A 209 10.88 -22.83 -32.99
C ASP A 209 11.63 -23.28 -31.72
N GLY A 210 11.01 -23.09 -30.55
CA GLY A 210 11.56 -23.40 -29.24
C GLY A 210 12.46 -22.30 -28.66
N SER A 211 12.62 -21.16 -29.34
CA SER A 211 13.30 -20.00 -28.79
C SER A 211 12.44 -19.25 -27.78
N CYS A 212 13.05 -18.38 -26.98
CA CYS A 212 12.35 -17.55 -25.99
C CYS A 212 12.61 -16.07 -26.27
N SER A 213 11.54 -15.27 -26.25
CA SER A 213 11.62 -13.82 -26.42
C SER A 213 11.22 -13.09 -25.15
N ASN A 214 12.09 -12.18 -24.67
CA ASN A 214 11.80 -11.36 -23.50
C ASN A 214 10.64 -10.40 -23.76
N VAL A 215 9.78 -10.25 -22.75
CA VAL A 215 8.66 -9.33 -22.75
C VAL A 215 8.61 -8.55 -21.44
N SER A 216 8.21 -7.29 -21.53
CA SER A 216 7.83 -6.51 -20.36
C SER A 216 6.30 -6.48 -20.24
N ILE A 217 5.83 -6.56 -19.00
CA ILE A 217 4.42 -6.50 -18.65
C ILE A 217 4.17 -5.15 -17.99
N ALA A 218 3.04 -4.51 -18.29
CA ALA A 218 2.55 -3.36 -17.54
C ALA A 218 1.05 -3.55 -17.28
N LEU A 219 0.55 -3.02 -16.16
CA LEU A 219 -0.82 -3.23 -15.71
C LEU A 219 -1.52 -1.88 -15.53
N GLN A 220 -2.80 -1.82 -15.90
CA GLN A 220 -3.59 -0.60 -15.76
C GLN A 220 -5.02 -0.93 -15.31
N PRO A 221 -5.64 -0.14 -14.43
CA PRO A 221 -7.06 -0.27 -14.16
C PRO A 221 -7.90 -0.06 -15.43
N LEU A 222 -9.11 -0.60 -15.44
CA LEU A 222 -10.09 -0.29 -16.48
C LEU A 222 -10.52 1.18 -16.36
N ASP A 223 -10.84 1.83 -17.49
CA ASP A 223 -11.13 3.28 -17.53
C ASP A 223 -12.27 3.73 -16.59
N TYR A 224 -13.22 2.83 -16.31
CA TYR A 224 -14.35 3.11 -15.42
C TYR A 224 -14.05 2.83 -13.94
N VAL A 225 -12.91 2.22 -13.63
CA VAL A 225 -12.47 1.90 -12.27
C VAL A 225 -11.64 3.06 -11.74
N LYS A 226 -12.17 3.74 -10.72
CA LYS A 226 -11.42 4.77 -9.99
C LYS A 226 -10.53 4.07 -8.97
N VAL A 227 -9.24 4.30 -9.06
CA VAL A 227 -8.23 3.79 -8.12
C VAL A 227 -7.61 4.94 -7.35
N ARG A 228 -7.34 4.73 -6.07
CA ARG A 228 -6.62 5.71 -5.24
C ARG A 228 -5.12 5.50 -5.40
N LYS A 229 -4.49 6.38 -6.16
CA LYS A 229 -3.03 6.42 -6.29
C LYS A 229 -2.39 6.82 -4.97
N CYS A 230 -1.17 6.37 -4.76
CA CYS A 230 -0.39 6.69 -3.59
C CYS A 230 1.11 6.72 -3.97
N LYS A 231 1.96 7.20 -3.05
CA LYS A 231 3.41 7.04 -3.18
C LYS A 231 3.91 6.26 -1.95
N PRO A 232 4.66 5.16 -2.12
CA PRO A 232 5.17 4.40 -0.99
C PRO A 232 6.08 5.27 -0.12
N THR A 233 5.95 5.12 1.19
CA THR A 233 6.75 5.87 2.17
C THR A 233 7.11 4.98 3.35
N ILE A 234 8.23 5.25 4.00
CA ILE A 234 8.58 4.64 5.28
C ILE A 234 7.71 5.27 6.37
N THR A 235 6.93 4.42 7.05
CA THR A 235 5.93 4.79 8.07
C THR A 235 6.30 4.34 9.47
N THR A 236 7.41 3.61 9.64
CA THR A 236 7.87 3.05 10.91
C THR A 236 9.31 3.44 11.20
N CYS A 237 9.67 3.49 12.48
CA CYS A 237 11.04 3.79 12.91
C CYS A 237 12.00 2.60 12.80
N ALA A 238 13.29 2.89 12.77
CA ALA A 238 14.33 1.88 12.93
C ALA A 238 14.18 1.19 14.30
N ARG A 239 14.54 -0.10 14.36
CA ARG A 239 14.34 -0.91 15.58
C ARG A 239 15.19 -0.43 16.75
N GLU A 240 16.32 0.19 16.43
CA GLU A 240 17.32 0.70 17.35
C GLU A 240 16.97 2.10 17.88
N TRP A 241 15.88 2.73 17.40
CA TRP A 241 15.46 4.06 17.86
C TRP A 241 14.79 4.01 19.24
N GLU A 242 15.27 4.82 20.17
CA GLU A 242 14.86 4.77 21.58
C GLU A 242 13.85 5.87 21.99
N ASP A 243 13.80 7.00 21.28
CA ASP A 243 12.89 8.09 21.63
C ASP A 243 11.44 7.75 21.22
N ALA A 244 10.66 7.32 22.22
CA ALA A 244 9.26 6.95 22.07
C ALA A 244 8.37 8.11 21.59
N SER A 245 8.71 9.36 21.92
CA SER A 245 7.94 10.54 21.49
C SER A 245 8.06 10.74 19.98
N VAL A 246 9.29 10.64 19.45
CA VAL A 246 9.51 10.71 17.99
C VAL A 246 8.84 9.53 17.29
N LYS A 247 8.91 8.33 17.88
CA LYS A 247 8.26 7.14 17.33
C LYS A 247 6.74 7.28 17.24
N GLU A 248 6.11 7.74 18.31
CA GLU A 248 4.66 8.00 18.34
C GLU A 248 4.25 9.05 17.29
N LYS A 249 5.06 10.10 17.09
CA LYS A 249 4.80 11.10 16.06
C LYS A 249 5.01 10.55 14.64
N CYS A 250 6.01 9.70 14.40
CA CYS A 250 6.18 9.03 13.11
C CYS A 250 4.94 8.19 12.75
N GLU A 251 4.52 7.35 13.69
CA GLU A 251 3.38 6.44 13.51
C GLU A 251 2.02 7.16 13.59
N GLY A 252 2.01 8.40 14.09
CA GLY A 252 0.82 9.24 14.28
C GLY A 252 0.06 9.59 12.99
N ASN A 253 -1.14 10.14 13.14
CA ASN A 253 -2.11 10.25 12.05
C ASN A 253 -1.91 11.45 11.12
N TYR A 254 -0.67 11.76 10.71
CA TYR A 254 -0.41 12.88 9.80
C TYR A 254 0.65 12.55 8.75
N MET A 255 0.56 13.23 7.62
CA MET A 255 1.48 13.11 6.50
C MET A 255 2.09 14.48 6.20
N ALA A 256 3.41 14.47 6.02
CA ALA A 256 4.23 15.62 5.63
C ALA A 256 5.46 15.06 4.89
N ARG A 257 5.21 14.48 3.71
CA ARG A 257 6.17 13.58 3.05
C ARG A 257 7.44 14.35 2.68
N ILE A 258 8.58 13.79 3.07
CA ILE A 258 9.92 14.29 2.69
C ILE A 258 10.76 13.16 2.08
N GLY A 259 11.69 13.52 1.20
CA GLY A 259 12.58 12.59 0.51
C GLY A 259 14.04 12.80 0.86
N PHE A 260 14.85 11.77 0.66
CA PHE A 260 16.31 11.78 0.75
C PHE A 260 16.89 11.02 -0.44
N PHE A 261 17.99 11.52 -1.00
CA PHE A 261 18.71 10.82 -2.05
C PHE A 261 19.43 9.59 -1.48
N ASP A 262 19.21 8.45 -2.11
CA ASP A 262 19.85 7.17 -1.78
C ASP A 262 20.42 6.56 -3.07
N ASP A 263 21.71 6.81 -3.31
CA ASP A 263 22.48 6.45 -4.50
C ASP A 263 21.79 6.79 -5.84
N ASP A 264 20.89 5.92 -6.32
CA ASP A 264 20.21 5.99 -7.61
C ASP A 264 18.70 6.30 -7.51
N TYR A 265 18.15 6.43 -6.30
CA TYR A 265 16.72 6.69 -6.09
C TYR A 265 16.46 7.66 -4.94
N VAL A 266 15.22 8.12 -4.81
CA VAL A 266 14.78 8.93 -3.68
C VAL A 266 13.98 8.05 -2.74
N ARG A 267 14.42 7.99 -1.49
CA ARG A 267 13.70 7.32 -0.40
C ARG A 267 12.78 8.32 0.27
N TYR A 268 11.49 8.02 0.33
CA TYR A 268 10.50 8.90 0.94
C TYR A 268 10.05 8.40 2.31
N TYR A 269 9.87 9.34 3.23
CA TYR A 269 9.37 9.12 4.58
C TYR A 269 8.00 9.77 4.71
N LYS A 270 7.09 9.13 5.45
CA LYS A 270 5.72 9.61 5.67
C LYS A 270 5.71 11.03 6.23
N ASN A 271 6.63 11.30 7.16
CA ASN A 271 6.79 12.58 7.81
C ASN A 271 8.23 12.76 8.36
N PRO A 272 8.62 13.98 8.79
CA PRO A 272 9.96 14.24 9.30
C PRO A 272 10.34 13.46 10.55
N HIS A 273 9.38 13.06 11.39
CA HIS A 273 9.67 12.21 12.55
C HIS A 273 10.05 10.79 12.11
N CYS A 274 9.44 10.26 11.04
CA CYS A 274 9.86 8.99 10.46
C CYS A 274 11.26 9.05 9.86
N ALA A 275 11.63 10.14 9.20
CA ALA A 275 13.00 10.33 8.72
C ALA A 275 14.00 10.41 9.90
N LEU A 276 13.68 11.23 10.90
CA LEU A 276 14.49 11.39 12.10
C LEU A 276 14.74 10.07 12.82
N CYS A 277 13.68 9.28 13.04
CA CYS A 277 13.82 7.98 13.71
C CYS A 277 14.36 6.84 12.84
N ASN A 278 14.71 7.15 11.59
CA ASN A 278 15.52 6.30 10.72
C ASN A 278 16.90 6.92 10.45
N PHE A 279 17.35 7.81 11.34
CA PHE A 279 18.68 8.41 11.34
C PHE A 279 19.01 9.29 10.14
N GLU A 280 17.99 9.81 9.44
CA GLU A 280 18.19 10.73 8.34
C GLU A 280 18.59 12.13 8.82
N ASN A 281 19.43 12.81 8.05
CA ASN A 281 19.84 14.19 8.32
C ASN A 281 18.80 15.17 7.78
N LEU A 282 17.93 15.71 8.66
CA LEU A 282 16.85 16.64 8.28
C LEU A 282 17.29 17.95 7.61
N PHE A 283 18.59 18.24 7.47
CA PHE A 283 19.09 19.37 6.68
C PHE A 283 19.26 19.07 5.19
N GLU A 284 19.21 17.79 4.80
CA GLU A 284 19.43 17.31 3.43
C GLU A 284 18.13 16.84 2.75
N TYR A 285 16.99 17.06 3.41
CA TYR A 285 15.70 16.66 2.87
C TYR A 285 15.38 17.39 1.58
N ILE A 286 14.62 16.72 0.73
CA ILE A 286 13.94 17.32 -0.41
C ILE A 286 12.44 17.22 -0.20
N CYS A 287 11.75 18.30 -0.58
CA CYS A 287 10.31 18.24 -0.76
C CYS A 287 9.99 17.44 -2.03
N ASP A 288 8.78 16.93 -2.12
CA ASP A 288 8.27 16.34 -3.35
C ASP A 288 8.04 17.46 -4.37
N GLU A 289 9.12 18.02 -4.89
CA GLU A 289 9.04 18.80 -6.11
C GLU A 289 8.60 17.86 -7.20
N TYR A 290 7.68 18.34 -8.05
CA TYR A 290 7.32 17.66 -9.28
C TYR A 290 8.58 17.66 -10.15
N PHE A 291 9.49 16.72 -9.89
CA PHE A 291 10.32 16.18 -10.93
C PHE A 291 9.29 15.60 -11.90
N GLU A 292 8.91 16.40 -12.89
CA GLU A 292 8.73 15.84 -14.21
C GLU A 292 10.01 15.07 -14.40
N THR A 293 9.97 13.77 -14.10
CA THR A 293 10.88 12.85 -14.71
C THR A 293 10.56 12.99 -16.19
N THR A 294 11.22 13.96 -16.82
CA THR A 294 11.73 13.84 -18.17
C THR A 294 12.78 12.72 -18.15
N LYS A 295 12.45 11.56 -17.56
CA LYS A 295 12.63 10.33 -18.30
C LYS A 295 11.72 10.55 -19.50
N GLU A 296 12.29 11.20 -20.53
CA GLU A 296 12.07 10.72 -21.88
C GLU A 296 11.91 9.23 -21.70
N HIS A 297 10.71 8.71 -21.96
CA HIS A 297 10.57 7.30 -22.22
C HIS A 297 11.61 7.09 -23.30
N VAL A 298 12.81 6.66 -22.91
CA VAL A 298 13.85 6.16 -23.80
C VAL A 298 13.01 5.26 -24.67
N PHE A 299 12.89 5.64 -25.94
CA PHE A 299 12.09 4.94 -26.91
C PHE A 299 12.67 3.54 -26.88
N ASP A 300 12.08 2.70 -26.04
CA ASP A 300 12.44 1.32 -25.93
C ASP A 300 12.17 0.82 -27.34
N ASN A 301 13.08 0.01 -27.86
CA ASN A 301 12.94 -0.60 -29.18
C ASN A 301 11.80 -1.64 -29.13
N THR A 302 10.63 -1.23 -28.64
CA THR A 302 9.39 -1.95 -28.48
C THR A 302 8.75 -1.99 -29.84
N LEU A 303 8.75 -3.17 -30.46
CA LEU A 303 8.16 -3.37 -31.78
C LEU A 303 6.63 -3.48 -31.69
N PHE A 304 6.08 -3.86 -30.53
CA PHE A 304 4.63 -3.87 -30.30
C PHE A 304 4.26 -3.60 -28.83
N VAL A 305 3.06 -3.07 -28.65
CA VAL A 305 2.34 -3.01 -27.37
C VAL A 305 0.98 -3.67 -27.59
N LYS A 306 0.64 -4.68 -26.78
CA LYS A 306 -0.65 -5.37 -26.88
C LYS A 306 -1.42 -5.35 -25.58
N LEU A 307 -2.66 -4.85 -25.67
CA LEU A 307 -3.63 -4.85 -24.59
C LEU A 307 -4.42 -6.16 -24.57
N PHE A 308 -4.44 -6.81 -23.41
CA PHE A 308 -5.28 -7.97 -23.13
C PHE A 308 -6.36 -7.60 -22.11
N ILE A 309 -7.61 -7.66 -22.56
CA ILE A 309 -8.78 -7.54 -21.68
C ILE A 309 -9.03 -8.92 -21.07
N LEU A 310 -8.78 -9.02 -19.76
CA LEU A 310 -8.82 -10.31 -19.07
C LEU A 310 -10.23 -10.76 -18.72
N THR A 311 -11.20 -9.85 -18.66
CA THR A 311 -12.61 -10.19 -18.45
C THR A 311 -13.10 -11.03 -19.64
N ASP A 312 -13.38 -12.31 -19.42
CA ASP A 312 -13.99 -13.18 -20.42
C ASP A 312 -15.45 -13.44 -20.07
N ARG A 313 -16.36 -13.12 -21.00
CA ARG A 313 -17.78 -13.49 -20.89
C ARG A 313 -18.13 -14.70 -21.77
N ARG A 314 -17.19 -15.19 -22.58
CA ARG A 314 -17.42 -16.24 -23.59
C ARG A 314 -17.01 -17.61 -23.07
N ASN A 315 -15.88 -17.70 -22.39
CA ASN A 315 -15.45 -18.93 -21.72
C ASN A 315 -16.18 -19.05 -20.39
N LYS A 316 -16.99 -20.10 -20.24
CA LYS A 316 -17.81 -20.32 -19.05
C LYS A 316 -17.08 -21.28 -18.10
N CYS A 317 -16.54 -20.74 -17.02
CA CYS A 317 -16.24 -21.53 -15.84
C CYS A 317 -17.53 -21.78 -15.03
N GLU A 318 -17.48 -22.72 -14.08
CA GLU A 318 -18.57 -22.90 -13.13
C GLU A 318 -18.69 -21.66 -12.21
N SER A 319 -19.83 -21.47 -11.54
CA SER A 319 -20.13 -20.26 -10.77
C SER A 319 -19.16 -19.97 -9.61
N ASP A 320 -18.39 -20.96 -9.20
CA ASP A 320 -17.38 -20.91 -8.13
C ASP A 320 -15.95 -20.97 -8.71
N GLN A 321 -15.75 -20.58 -9.96
CA GLN A 321 -14.46 -20.62 -10.62
C GLN A 321 -14.15 -19.28 -11.29
N VAL A 322 -12.90 -19.11 -11.70
CA VAL A 322 -12.45 -17.99 -12.52
C VAL A 322 -11.62 -18.50 -13.68
N TYR A 323 -11.80 -17.94 -14.87
CA TYR A 323 -11.01 -18.33 -16.03
C TYR A 323 -9.63 -17.67 -16.02
N ASP A 324 -8.58 -18.48 -15.99
CA ASP A 324 -7.21 -18.03 -16.18
C ASP A 324 -6.80 -18.19 -17.65
N ARG A 325 -6.55 -17.04 -18.31
CA ARG A 325 -6.19 -16.98 -19.73
C ARG A 325 -4.76 -17.42 -20.03
N PHE A 326 -3.85 -17.40 -19.06
CA PHE A 326 -2.45 -17.79 -19.25
C PHE A 326 -2.33 -19.30 -19.27
N SER A 327 -2.95 -19.97 -18.28
CA SER A 327 -2.94 -21.44 -18.23
C SER A 327 -4.13 -22.10 -18.95
N LYS A 328 -5.02 -21.31 -19.55
CA LYS A 328 -6.21 -21.74 -20.32
C LYS A 328 -7.10 -22.71 -19.53
N LYS A 329 -7.26 -22.47 -18.23
CA LYS A 329 -8.03 -23.34 -17.31
C LYS A 329 -8.86 -22.52 -16.32
N CYS A 330 -9.92 -23.14 -15.81
CA CYS A 330 -10.68 -22.58 -14.69
C CYS A 330 -9.96 -22.86 -13.38
N ARG A 331 -9.83 -21.84 -12.53
CA ARG A 331 -9.26 -21.93 -11.18
C ARG A 331 -10.39 -21.89 -10.16
N CYS A 332 -10.30 -22.73 -9.13
CA CYS A 332 -11.32 -22.79 -8.08
C CYS A 332 -11.35 -21.50 -7.26
N ASN A 333 -12.55 -21.08 -6.87
CA ASN A 333 -12.75 -20.15 -5.77
C ASN A 333 -12.39 -20.89 -4.48
N SER A 334 -11.15 -20.74 -4.05
CA SER A 334 -10.56 -21.42 -2.90
C SER A 334 -11.32 -21.23 -1.57
N ARG A 335 -12.22 -20.24 -1.51
CA ARG A 335 -13.14 -20.03 -0.38
C ARG A 335 -14.31 -21.00 -0.39
N MET A 336 -14.91 -21.25 -1.56
CA MET A 336 -16.10 -22.11 -1.71
C MET A 336 -15.73 -23.54 -2.07
N SER A 337 -14.58 -23.76 -2.69
CA SER A 337 -14.16 -25.06 -3.17
C SER A 337 -12.66 -25.28 -3.01
N TYR A 338 -12.21 -26.53 -3.14
CA TYR A 338 -10.79 -26.86 -3.24
C TYR A 338 -10.54 -27.76 -4.44
N LEU A 339 -9.34 -27.68 -5.01
CA LEU A 339 -8.98 -28.50 -6.15
C LEU A 339 -8.70 -29.94 -5.69
N GLN A 340 -9.49 -30.90 -6.17
CA GLN A 340 -9.27 -32.33 -5.96
C GLN A 340 -9.38 -33.05 -7.30
N ASN A 341 -8.30 -33.73 -7.72
CA ASN A 341 -8.25 -34.44 -9.01
C ASN A 341 -8.65 -33.57 -10.21
N GLY A 342 -8.24 -32.30 -10.21
CA GLY A 342 -8.56 -31.36 -11.29
C GLY A 342 -9.99 -30.81 -11.29
N LYS A 343 -10.80 -31.10 -10.25
CA LYS A 343 -12.15 -30.55 -10.09
C LYS A 343 -12.25 -29.70 -8.83
N CYS A 344 -13.05 -28.64 -8.90
CA CYS A 344 -13.39 -27.83 -7.74
C CYS A 344 -14.47 -28.55 -6.94
N ILE A 345 -14.13 -28.98 -5.73
CA ILE A 345 -15.05 -29.65 -4.82
C ILE A 345 -15.50 -28.64 -3.78
N SER A 346 -16.82 -28.43 -3.68
CA SER A 346 -17.41 -27.52 -2.68
C SER A 346 -17.00 -27.92 -1.27
N ARG A 347 -16.60 -26.93 -0.47
CA ARG A 347 -16.45 -27.06 0.99
C ARG A 347 -17.86 -27.04 1.58
N THR A 348 -18.42 -28.22 1.86
CA THR A 348 -19.70 -28.38 2.57
C THR A 348 -19.65 -27.87 3.99
#